data_AF-A0A7C1K9H9-F1
#
_entry.id   AF-A0A7C1K9H9-F1
#
_cell.length_a   1.000
_cell.length_b   1.000
_cell.length_c   1.000
_cell.angle_alpha   90.00
_cell.angle_beta   90.00
_cell.angle_gamma   90.00
#
_symmetry.space_group_name_H-M   'P 1'
#
loop_
_entity.id
_entity.type
_entity.pdbx_description
1 polymer ?
#
loop_
_entity_poly.entity_id
_entity_poly.type
_entity_poly.pdbx_seq_one_letter_code
_entity_poly.pdbx_strand_id
1 'polypeptide(L)'
;KGKEVIIGMTRDVQFGPMLAFGLGGIYVNLIKDVAFRLARGLSRNEARAMITETKAFTLLRGYRGEEPADIDALANIILRVARLVLDFPVITEMDINPVFAYKDGASALDVKITIT
;
A
#
# COMPACT_ATOMS: atom_id res chain seq x y z
N LYS A 1 13.67 13.05 3.48
CA LYS A 1 12.85 12.38 4.51
C LYS A 1 11.81 11.52 3.79
N GLY A 2 11.52 10.32 4.28
CA GLY A 2 10.50 9.45 3.69
C GLY A 2 9.09 9.97 3.96
N LYS A 3 8.16 9.72 3.05
CA LYS A 3 6.72 9.94 3.26
C LYS A 3 6.10 8.63 3.75
N GLU A 4 5.33 8.70 4.82
CA GLU A 4 4.71 7.52 5.43
C GLU A 4 3.40 7.16 4.75
N VAL A 5 3.26 5.89 4.36
CA VAL A 5 2.05 5.29 3.81
C VAL A 5 1.82 3.92 4.46
N ILE A 6 0.63 3.38 4.29
CA ILE A 6 0.29 2.02 4.71
C ILE A 6 -0.06 1.16 3.52
N ILE A 7 0.31 -0.12 3.61
CA ILE A 7 -0.12 -1.17 2.68
C ILE A 7 -0.69 -2.30 3.51
N GLY A 8 -1.97 -2.59 3.32
CA GLY A 8 -2.67 -3.66 4.03
C GLY A 8 -3.20 -4.72 3.08
N MET A 9 -3.55 -5.87 3.64
CA MET A 9 -4.31 -6.91 2.97
C MET A 9 -5.26 -7.58 3.95
N THR A 10 -6.50 -7.79 3.54
CA THR A 10 -7.44 -8.68 4.23
C THR A 10 -8.00 -9.70 3.25
N ARG A 11 -8.34 -10.89 3.73
CA ARG A 11 -9.00 -11.90 2.89
C ARG A 11 -10.52 -11.80 3.06
N ASP A 12 -11.18 -11.29 2.04
CA ASP A 12 -12.64 -11.29 1.95
C ASP A 12 -13.18 -12.68 1.61
N VAL A 13 -14.33 -13.03 2.17
CA VAL A 13 -14.94 -14.37 2.03
C VAL A 13 -15.43 -14.64 0.60
N GLN A 14 -15.87 -13.61 -0.12
CA GLN A 14 -16.38 -13.73 -1.49
C GLN A 14 -15.30 -13.46 -2.52
N PHE A 15 -14.46 -12.45 -2.30
CA PHE A 15 -13.53 -11.95 -3.31
C PHE A 15 -12.08 -12.40 -3.12
N GLY A 16 -11.74 -12.99 -1.97
CA GLY A 16 -10.37 -13.39 -1.64
C GLY A 16 -9.51 -12.19 -1.19
N PRO A 17 -8.19 -12.21 -1.44
CA PRO A 17 -7.30 -11.16 -0.93
C PRO A 17 -7.61 -9.79 -1.54
N MET A 18 -7.92 -8.84 -0.67
CA MET A 18 -8.13 -7.43 -0.96
C MET A 18 -6.97 -6.62 -0.40
N LEU A 19 -6.29 -5.87 -1.25
CA LEU A 19 -5.23 -4.95 -0.89
C LEU A 19 -5.80 -3.58 -0.55
N ALA A 20 -5.18 -2.92 0.42
CA ALA A 20 -5.46 -1.55 0.84
C ALA A 20 -4.18 -0.69 0.74
N PHE A 21 -4.32 0.55 0.28
CA PHE A 21 -3.25 1.55 0.25
C PHE A 21 -3.80 2.87 0.75
N GLY A 22 -3.06 3.56 1.61
CA GLY A 22 -3.51 4.83 2.16
C GLY A 22 -2.42 5.58 2.92
N LEU A 23 -2.81 6.72 3.49
CA LEU A 23 -1.94 7.51 4.38
C LEU A 23 -1.65 6.77 5.68
N GLY A 24 -0.39 6.77 6.12
CA GLY A 24 -0.01 6.23 7.42
C GLY A 24 -0.27 7.18 8.59
N GLY A 25 -0.09 6.66 9.81
CA GLY A 25 -0.22 7.42 11.07
C GLY A 25 -1.62 7.42 11.70
N ILE A 26 -1.82 8.28 12.71
CA ILE A 26 -3.06 8.36 13.53
C ILE A 26 -4.34 8.68 12.73
N TYR A 27 -4.20 9.08 11.46
CA TYR A 27 -5.30 9.53 10.62
C TYR A 27 -6.01 8.38 9.88
N VAL A 28 -5.49 7.15 9.90
CA VAL A 28 -6.10 5.97 9.22
C VAL A 28 -7.57 5.75 9.65
N ASN A 29 -7.89 5.99 10.91
CA ASN A 29 -9.26 5.83 11.44
C ASN A 29 -10.14 7.08 11.25
N LEU A 30 -9.55 8.25 10.97
CA LEU A 30 -10.26 9.54 10.95
C LEU A 30 -10.48 10.07 9.53
N ILE A 31 -9.52 9.83 8.64
CA ILE A 31 -9.55 10.21 7.23
C ILE A 31 -9.64 8.90 6.45
N LYS A 32 -10.82 8.59 5.93
CA LYS A 32 -11.10 7.43 5.06
C LYS A 32 -10.38 7.54 3.69
N ASP A 33 -9.08 7.77 3.69
CA ASP A 33 -8.24 7.91 2.51
C ASP A 33 -7.54 6.59 2.20
N VAL A 34 -8.33 5.63 1.74
CA VAL A 34 -7.88 4.28 1.43
C VAL A 34 -8.42 3.87 0.07
N ALA A 35 -7.52 3.37 -0.76
CA ALA A 35 -7.78 2.74 -2.03
C ALA A 35 -7.78 1.22 -1.87
N PHE A 36 -8.69 0.52 -2.56
CA PHE A 36 -8.79 -0.94 -2.50
C PHE A 36 -8.64 -1.58 -3.88
N ARG A 37 -7.96 -2.71 -3.96
CA ARG A 37 -7.90 -3.55 -5.17
C ARG A 37 -7.91 -5.03 -4.79
N LEU A 38 -8.45 -5.87 -5.67
CA LEU A 38 -8.25 -7.31 -5.55
C LEU A 38 -6.79 -7.64 -5.89
N ALA A 39 -6.19 -8.56 -5.14
CA ALA A 39 -4.83 -9.03 -5.46
C ALA A 39 -4.82 -9.79 -6.80
N ARG A 40 -5.87 -10.57 -7.08
CA ARG A 40 -5.97 -11.37 -8.31
C ARG A 40 -6.13 -10.45 -9.52
N GLY A 41 -5.21 -10.58 -10.47
CA GLY A 41 -5.23 -9.82 -11.72
C GLY A 41 -4.68 -8.40 -11.60
N LEU A 42 -4.14 -8.01 -10.44
CA LEU A 42 -3.61 -6.66 -10.24
C LEU A 42 -2.43 -6.36 -11.17
N SER A 43 -2.62 -5.39 -12.05
CA SER A 43 -1.58 -4.87 -12.94
C SER A 43 -0.79 -3.73 -12.29
N ARG A 44 0.40 -3.44 -12.84
CA ARG A 44 1.19 -2.28 -12.40
C ARG A 44 0.45 -0.95 -12.59
N ASN A 45 -0.34 -0.82 -13.65
CA ASN A 45 -1.12 0.40 -13.91
C ASN A 45 -2.24 0.57 -12.87
N GLU A 46 -2.90 -0.52 -12.47
CA GLU A 46 -3.89 -0.47 -11.40
C GLU A 46 -3.26 -0.20 -10.04
N ALA A 47 -2.08 -0.74 -9.75
CA ALA A 47 -1.33 -0.43 -8.53
C ALA A 47 -0.93 1.06 -8.48
N ARG A 48 -0.50 1.64 -9.60
CA ARG A 48 -0.27 3.09 -9.69
C ARG A 48 -1.58 3.88 -9.51
N ALA A 49 -2.65 3.48 -10.18
CA ALA A 49 -3.95 4.13 -10.08
C ALA A 49 -4.46 4.17 -8.63
N MET A 50 -4.33 3.03 -7.92
CA MET A 50 -4.63 2.86 -6.49
C MET A 50 -3.84 3.83 -5.61
N ILE A 51 -2.59 4.13 -5.94
CA ILE A 51 -1.83 5.17 -5.23
C ILE A 51 -2.40 6.55 -5.55
N THR A 52 -2.61 6.86 -6.84
CA THR A 52 -3.00 8.20 -7.29
C THR A 52 -4.42 8.64 -6.90
N GLU A 53 -5.32 7.71 -6.59
CA GLU A 53 -6.70 8.02 -6.18
C GLU A 53 -6.80 8.49 -4.72
N THR A 54 -5.74 8.27 -3.92
CA THR A 54 -5.69 8.70 -2.52
C THR A 54 -5.22 10.16 -2.39
N LYS A 55 -5.65 10.82 -1.30
CA LYS A 55 -5.09 12.11 -0.87
C LYS A 55 -3.62 11.97 -0.50
N ALA A 56 -3.16 10.78 -0.09
CA ALA A 56 -1.75 10.43 0.10
C ALA A 56 -0.89 10.84 -1.09
N PHE A 57 -1.42 10.69 -2.31
CA PHE A 57 -0.71 11.05 -3.52
C PHE A 57 -0.29 12.52 -3.56
N THR A 58 -1.06 13.43 -2.96
CA THR A 58 -0.69 14.85 -2.89
C THR A 58 0.60 15.06 -2.10
N LEU A 59 0.82 14.28 -1.03
CA LEU A 59 2.07 14.32 -0.26
C LEU A 59 3.21 13.59 -0.98
N LEU A 60 2.89 12.50 -1.68
CA LEU A 60 3.88 11.71 -2.42
C LEU A 60 4.41 12.45 -3.66
N ARG A 61 3.63 13.36 -4.26
CA ARG A 61 4.09 14.20 -5.38
C ARG A 61 5.01 15.35 -4.95
N GLY A 62 5.30 15.48 -3.66
CA GLY A 62 6.04 16.60 -3.10
C GLY A 62 5.11 17.79 -2.77
N TYR A 63 5.37 18.44 -1.65
CA TYR A 63 4.64 19.63 -1.20
C TYR A 63 5.64 20.73 -0.81
N ARG A 64 5.38 21.98 -1.23
CA ARG A 64 6.21 23.17 -0.92
C ARG A 64 7.72 22.98 -1.19
N GLY A 65 8.07 22.55 -2.41
CA GLY A 65 9.47 22.44 -2.85
C GLY A 65 10.18 21.15 -2.42
N GLU A 66 9.45 20.19 -1.84
CA GLU A 66 9.95 18.84 -1.64
C GLU A 66 9.94 18.05 -2.96
N GLU A 67 10.96 17.21 -3.13
CA GLU A 67 11.04 16.24 -4.23
C GLU A 67 9.91 15.19 -4.11
N PRO A 68 9.39 14.69 -5.25
CA PRO A 68 8.43 13.60 -5.25
C PRO A 68 9.05 12.29 -4.75
N ALA A 69 8.21 11.43 -4.21
CA ALA A 69 8.57 10.07 -3.84
C ALA A 69 8.54 9.13 -5.06
N ASP A 70 9.27 8.02 -4.97
CA ASP A 70 9.29 6.95 -5.96
C ASP A 70 7.98 6.14 -5.92
N ILE A 71 7.03 6.56 -6.76
CA ILE A 71 5.72 5.90 -6.89
C ILE A 71 5.87 4.48 -7.45
N ASP A 72 6.89 4.22 -8.25
CA ASP A 72 7.10 2.92 -8.87
C ASP A 72 7.64 1.90 -7.88
N ALA A 73 8.45 2.33 -6.92
CA ALA A 73 8.84 1.53 -5.77
C ALA A 73 7.63 1.12 -4.92
N LEU A 74 6.71 2.06 -4.64
CA LEU A 74 5.48 1.74 -3.91
C LEU A 74 4.59 0.76 -4.69
N ALA A 75 4.37 1.00 -5.98
CA ALA A 75 3.60 0.09 -6.83
C ALA A 75 4.24 -1.31 -6.88
N ASN A 76 5.57 -1.39 -6.87
CA ASN A 76 6.29 -2.66 -6.81
C ASN A 76 6.09 -3.39 -5.48
N ILE A 77 6.04 -2.69 -4.34
CA ILE A 77 5.70 -3.29 -3.04
C ILE A 77 4.27 -3.84 -3.09
N ILE A 78 3.30 -3.07 -3.55
CA ILE A 78 1.89 -3.50 -3.67
C ILE A 78 1.77 -4.78 -4.50
N LEU A 79 2.42 -4.83 -5.67
CA LEU A 79 2.41 -6.03 -6.54
C LEU A 79 3.09 -7.24 -5.87
N ARG A 80 4.14 -7.02 -5.10
CA ARG A 80 4.81 -8.09 -4.35
C ARG A 80 3.94 -8.62 -3.22
N VAL A 81 3.22 -7.74 -2.52
CA VAL A 81 2.21 -8.14 -1.53
C VAL A 81 1.10 -8.94 -2.21
N ALA A 82 0.57 -8.46 -3.35
CA ALA A 82 -0.45 -9.17 -4.12
C ALA A 82 -0.01 -10.60 -4.46
N ARG A 83 1.22 -10.76 -4.95
CA ARG A 83 1.79 -12.07 -5.25
C ARG A 83 1.94 -12.93 -4.01
N LEU A 84 2.49 -12.38 -2.92
CA LEU A 84 2.70 -13.11 -1.67
C LEU A 84 1.39 -13.70 -1.12
N VAL A 85 0.31 -12.92 -1.09
CA VAL A 85 -0.97 -13.38 -0.51
C VAL A 85 -1.75 -14.33 -1.41
N LEU A 86 -1.42 -14.36 -2.71
CA LEU A 86 -1.90 -15.34 -3.67
C LEU A 86 -1.12 -16.66 -3.56
N ASP A 87 0.21 -16.56 -3.42
CA ASP A 87 1.10 -17.73 -3.30
C ASP A 87 0.91 -18.46 -1.95
N PHE A 88 0.49 -17.74 -0.89
CA PHE A 88 0.29 -18.29 0.45
C PHE A 88 -1.13 -18.03 0.98
N PRO A 89 -2.10 -18.91 0.68
CA PRO A 89 -3.49 -18.77 1.14
C PRO A 89 -3.67 -18.77 2.67
N VAL A 90 -2.70 -19.31 3.42
CA VAL A 90 -2.69 -19.30 4.90
C VAL A 90 -2.60 -17.90 5.48
N ILE A 91 -2.13 -16.90 4.71
CA ILE A 91 -2.12 -15.50 5.13
C ILE A 91 -3.54 -14.95 5.04
N THR A 92 -4.09 -14.57 6.19
CA THR A 92 -5.45 -14.01 6.34
C THR A 92 -5.43 -12.49 6.36
N GLU A 93 -4.40 -11.90 6.96
CA GLU A 93 -4.22 -10.46 7.08
C GLU A 93 -2.73 -10.10 6.95
N MET A 94 -2.47 -8.93 6.40
CA MET A 94 -1.15 -8.30 6.38
C MET A 94 -1.31 -6.81 6.64
N ASP A 95 -0.45 -6.26 7.49
CA ASP A 95 -0.37 -4.82 7.75
C ASP A 95 1.09 -4.39 7.66
N ILE A 96 1.39 -3.49 6.73
CA ILE A 96 2.70 -2.86 6.58
C ILE A 96 2.53 -1.39 6.97
N ASN A 97 2.92 -1.09 8.20
CA ASN A 97 2.70 0.22 8.79
C ASN A 97 3.83 0.61 9.76
N PRO A 98 4.76 1.50 9.37
CA PRO A 98 4.74 2.30 8.15
C PRO A 98 5.54 1.68 6.98
N VAL A 99 5.14 2.05 5.77
CA VAL A 99 6.01 2.05 4.58
C VAL A 99 6.54 3.47 4.38
N PHE A 100 7.84 3.63 4.23
CA PHE A 100 8.46 4.91 3.89
C PHE A 100 8.77 4.96 2.40
N ALA A 101 8.20 5.95 1.72
CA ALA A 101 8.50 6.28 0.34
C ALA A 101 9.56 7.39 0.29
N TYR A 102 10.70 7.12 -0.34
CA TYR A 102 11.79 8.09 -0.54
C TYR A 102 11.79 8.60 -1.97
N LYS A 103 12.67 9.54 -2.31
CA LYS A 103 12.84 9.96 -3.71
C LYS A 103 13.32 8.80 -4.60
N ASP A 104 14.16 7.95 -4.04
CA ASP A 104 14.74 6.77 -4.70
C ASP A 104 14.38 5.55 -3.86
N GLY A 105 13.33 4.82 -4.26
CA GLY A 105 12.88 3.62 -3.56
C GLY A 105 11.90 3.82 -2.40
N ALA A 106 11.52 2.71 -1.78
CA ALA A 106 10.64 2.65 -0.63
C ALA A 106 11.02 1.47 0.28
N SER A 107 10.69 1.55 1.57
CA SER A 107 11.01 0.52 2.56
C SER A 107 9.83 0.25 3.50
N ALA A 108 9.54 -1.02 3.74
CA ALA A 108 8.63 -1.46 4.80
C ALA A 108 9.39 -1.46 6.14
N LEU A 109 8.99 -0.64 7.09
CA LEU A 109 9.68 -0.51 8.38
C LEU A 109 9.13 -1.45 9.45
N ASP A 110 7.84 -1.75 9.39
CA ASP A 110 7.18 -2.73 10.25
C ASP A 110 6.16 -3.53 9.43
N VAL A 111 6.07 -4.83 9.73
CA VAL A 111 5.23 -5.79 9.01
C VAL A 111 4.61 -6.75 10.02
N LYS A 112 3.28 -6.79 10.04
CA LYS A 112 2.51 -7.79 10.78
C LYS A 112 1.77 -8.70 9.80
N ILE A 113 1.82 -10.01 10.06
CA ILE A 113 1.14 -11.03 9.26
C ILE A 113 0.32 -11.92 10.20
N THR A 114 -0.95 -12.10 9.89
CA THR A 114 -1.83 -13.07 10.56
C THR A 114 -2.00 -14.29 9.65
N ILE A 115 -1.90 -15.48 10.24
CA ILE A 115 -2.09 -16.76 9.56
C ILE A 115 -3.21 -17.57 10.22
N THR A 116 -3.86 -18.45 9.45
CA THR A 116 -4.76 -19.49 9.97
C THR A 116 -4.00 -20.65 10.61
#